data_AF-A0A9Q3UP02-F1
#
_entry.id   AF-A0A9Q3UP02-F1
#
_cell.length_a   1.000
_cell.length_b   1.000
_cell.length_c   1.000
_cell.angle_alpha   90.00
_cell.angle_beta   90.00
_cell.angle_gamma   90.00
#
_symmetry.space_group_name_H-M   'P 1'
#
loop_
_entity.id
_entity.type
_entity.pdbx_description
1 polymer ?
#
loop_
_entity_poly.entity_id
_entity_poly.type
_entity_poly.pdbx_seq_one_letter_code
_entity_poly.pdbx_strand_id
1 'polypeptide(L)'
;MIEKVIAKVPNRIWASARPARARQWDAEFNVAAWVRVSGQPGTLQLVVRYLDASNHPAVLVDAAEVGGDGSALLSGLVRLRFTDSVEQVQLSLRLSDPGTRYVIEELYMQRRGTALRPQDKLISNY
;
A
#
# COMPACT_ATOMS: atom_id res chain seq x y z
N MET A 1 8.86 9.05 -11.31
CA MET A 1 7.76 8.07 -11.42
C MET A 1 6.44 8.75 -11.14
N ILE A 2 5.37 8.31 -11.79
CA ILE A 2 4.01 8.84 -11.65
C ILE A 2 3.30 8.06 -10.55
N GLU A 3 2.85 8.74 -9.49
CA GLU A 3 2.13 8.12 -8.38
C GLU A 3 0.62 8.15 -8.63
N LYS A 4 -0.04 7.00 -8.47
CA LYS A 4 -1.49 6.82 -8.57
C LYS A 4 -2.01 6.18 -7.29
N VAL A 5 -2.89 6.86 -6.58
CA VAL A 5 -3.56 6.30 -5.40
C VAL A 5 -4.46 5.16 -5.86
N ILE A 6 -4.27 3.98 -5.29
CA ILE A 6 -5.04 2.77 -5.63
C ILE A 6 -6.07 2.42 -4.55
N ALA A 7 -5.81 2.76 -3.28
CA ALA A 7 -6.79 2.58 -2.21
C ALA A 7 -6.56 3.52 -1.03
N LYS A 8 -7.65 3.87 -0.35
CA LYS A 8 -7.63 4.42 1.01
C LYS A 8 -7.75 3.24 1.99
N VAL A 9 -6.91 3.19 3.01
CA VAL A 9 -6.90 2.10 3.99
C VAL A 9 -7.86 2.45 5.14
N PRO A 10 -8.90 1.63 5.41
CA PRO A 10 -9.83 1.86 6.50
C PRO A 10 -9.15 1.92 7.88
N ASN A 11 -9.62 2.83 8.74
CA ASN A 11 -9.05 3.05 10.07
C ASN A 11 -8.97 1.78 10.92
N ARG A 12 -9.92 0.85 10.78
CA ARG A 12 -9.89 -0.43 11.52
C ARG A 12 -8.62 -1.26 11.28
N ILE A 13 -7.97 -1.11 10.12
CA ILE A 13 -6.74 -1.86 9.79
C ILE A 13 -5.54 -1.27 10.51
N TRP A 14 -5.38 0.06 10.49
CA TRP A 14 -4.17 0.71 11.00
C TRP A 14 -4.32 1.32 12.41
N ALA A 15 -5.50 1.82 12.76
CA ALA A 15 -5.74 2.51 14.04
C ALA A 15 -5.89 1.54 15.22
N SER A 16 -6.29 0.28 14.97
CA SER A 16 -6.36 -0.77 16.00
C SER A 16 -5.00 -1.07 16.65
N ALA A 17 -3.91 -0.57 16.06
CA ALA A 17 -2.56 -0.69 16.59
C ALA A 17 -2.16 0.36 17.61
N ARG A 18 -2.93 1.45 17.76
CA ARG A 18 -2.57 2.55 18.64
C ARG A 18 -2.66 2.13 20.11
N PRO A 19 -1.53 2.09 20.86
CA PRO A 19 -1.57 1.86 22.30
C PRO A 19 -2.33 2.99 23.02
N ALA A 20 -2.98 2.68 24.13
CA ALA A 20 -3.68 3.67 24.93
C ALA A 20 -2.73 4.81 25.34
N ARG A 21 -3.12 6.06 25.05
CA ARG A 21 -2.37 7.30 25.37
C ARG A 21 -1.04 7.49 24.61
N ALA A 22 -0.72 6.67 23.60
CA ALA A 22 0.45 6.89 22.77
C ALA A 22 0.27 8.11 21.84
N ARG A 23 1.28 9.00 21.86
CA ARG A 23 1.41 10.12 20.90
C ARG A 23 2.15 9.71 19.63
N GLN A 24 2.99 8.70 19.72
CA GLN A 24 3.66 8.06 18.60
C GLN A 24 3.64 6.56 18.81
N TRP A 25 3.44 5.80 17.74
CA TRP A 25 3.54 4.35 17.79
C TRP A 25 4.00 3.80 16.44
N ASP A 26 4.75 2.71 16.51
CA ASP A 26 5.11 1.96 15.33
C ASP A 26 4.11 0.82 15.12
N ALA A 27 3.77 0.55 13.87
CA ALA A 27 2.97 -0.60 13.49
C ALA A 27 3.53 -1.25 12.22
N GLU A 28 3.51 -2.57 12.20
CA GLU A 28 4.01 -3.37 11.09
C GLU A 28 2.85 -3.95 10.29
N PHE A 29 2.94 -3.91 8.97
CA PHE A 29 1.90 -4.37 8.07
C PHE A 29 2.47 -5.23 6.95
N ASN A 30 1.84 -6.36 6.71
CA ASN A 30 1.96 -7.08 5.45
C ASN A 30 1.12 -6.33 4.42
N VAL A 31 1.72 -6.01 3.29
CA VAL A 31 1.05 -5.35 2.17
C VAL A 31 1.37 -6.13 0.92
N ALA A 32 0.38 -6.41 0.09
CA ALA A 32 0.66 -6.72 -1.30
C ALA A 32 -0.47 -6.35 -2.24
N ALA A 33 -0.07 -6.23 -3.49
CA ALA A 33 -0.92 -6.00 -4.63
C ALA A 33 -0.61 -7.04 -5.71
N TRP A 34 -1.64 -7.68 -6.23
CA TRP A 34 -1.56 -8.37 -7.50
C TRP A 34 -2.03 -7.41 -8.59
N VAL A 35 -1.12 -7.06 -9.49
CA VAL A 35 -1.33 -6.04 -10.51
C VAL A 35 -1.21 -6.69 -11.88
N ARG A 36 -2.25 -6.60 -12.70
CA ARG A 36 -2.16 -6.86 -14.13
C ARG A 36 -1.70 -5.59 -14.82
N VAL A 37 -0.73 -5.70 -15.72
CA VAL A 37 -0.15 -4.57 -16.46
C VAL A 37 -0.27 -4.80 -17.96
N SER A 38 -0.40 -3.71 -18.69
CA SER A 38 -0.37 -3.71 -20.16
C SER A 38 0.22 -2.43 -20.72
N GLY A 39 0.72 -2.48 -21.95
CA GLY A 39 1.27 -1.32 -22.65
C GLY A 39 2.80 -1.23 -22.55
N GLN A 40 3.33 -0.12 -22.04
CA GLN A 40 4.77 0.11 -22.03
C GLN A 40 5.49 -0.66 -20.90
N PRO A 41 6.70 -1.19 -21.15
CA PRO A 41 7.52 -1.80 -20.11
C PRO A 41 8.05 -0.76 -19.13
N GLY A 42 8.41 -1.22 -17.93
CA GLY A 42 9.08 -0.39 -16.93
C GLY A 42 8.93 -0.87 -15.50
N THR A 43 9.33 -0.02 -14.56
CA THR A 43 9.28 -0.31 -13.14
C THR A 43 7.92 0.06 -12.55
N LEU A 44 7.31 -0.89 -11.82
CA LEU A 44 6.20 -0.64 -10.90
C LEU A 44 6.72 -0.64 -9.47
N GLN A 45 6.21 0.28 -8.64
CA GLN A 45 6.45 0.27 -7.20
C GLN A 45 5.14 0.34 -6.44
N LEU A 46 5.00 -0.50 -5.42
CA LEU A 46 3.93 -0.39 -4.44
C LEU A 46 4.43 0.45 -3.26
N VAL A 47 3.67 1.48 -2.89
CA VAL A 47 4.05 2.37 -1.78
C VAL A 47 2.88 2.57 -0.82
N VAL A 48 3.20 2.72 0.47
CA VAL A 48 2.26 3.17 1.49
C VAL A 48 2.55 4.61 1.85
N ARG A 49 1.51 5.43 1.94
CA ARG A 49 1.59 6.80 2.43
C ARG A 49 0.62 6.98 3.58
N TYR A 50 1.00 7.77 4.58
CA TYR A 50 0.06 8.20 5.61
C TYR A 50 0.17 9.71 5.78
N LEU A 51 -0.99 10.35 5.93
CA LEU A 51 -1.11 11.78 6.20
C LEU A 51 -1.25 11.94 7.70
N ASP A 52 -0.29 12.66 8.28
CA ASP A 52 -0.31 13.08 9.67
C ASP A 52 0.23 14.51 9.79
N ALA A 53 0.20 15.10 10.99
CA ALA A 53 0.67 16.48 11.21
C ALA A 53 2.15 16.70 10.87
N SER A 54 2.94 15.64 10.69
CA SER A 54 4.37 15.70 10.38
C SER A 54 4.67 15.45 8.90
N ASN A 55 3.64 15.23 8.07
CA ASN A 55 3.74 14.98 6.62
C ASN A 55 4.81 13.94 6.25
N HIS A 56 4.64 12.72 6.74
CA HIS A 56 5.62 11.66 6.54
C HIS A 56 5.77 11.22 5.06
N PRO A 57 6.99 10.80 4.67
CA PRO A 57 7.26 10.34 3.31
C PRO A 57 6.56 8.99 3.03
N ALA A 58 6.30 8.73 1.75
CA ALA A 58 5.84 7.43 1.29
C ALA A 58 6.92 6.36 1.55
N VAL A 59 6.49 5.22 2.08
CA VAL A 59 7.32 4.04 2.33
C VAL A 59 7.17 3.07 1.17
N LEU A 60 8.30 2.69 0.56
CA LEU A 60 8.33 1.65 -0.47
C LEU A 60 8.00 0.29 0.16
N VAL A 61 7.02 -0.41 -0.41
CA VAL A 61 6.69 -1.79 -0.06
C VAL A 61 7.55 -2.74 -0.87
N ASP A 62 7.49 -2.60 -2.20
CA ASP A 62 8.16 -3.47 -3.16
C ASP A 62 8.25 -2.80 -4.54
N ALA A 63 9.10 -3.33 -5.42
CA ALA A 63 9.25 -2.89 -6.80
C ALA A 63 9.51 -4.07 -7.75
N ALA A 64 8.97 -3.99 -8.96
CA ALA A 64 9.15 -5.00 -9.99
C ALA A 64 9.32 -4.36 -11.37
N GLU A 65 10.15 -4.97 -12.21
CA GLU A 65 10.20 -4.67 -13.64
C GLU A 65 9.14 -5.46 -14.38
N VAL A 66 8.42 -4.81 -15.29
CA VAL A 66 7.41 -5.44 -16.15
C VAL A 66 7.74 -5.21 -17.62
N GLY A 67 7.54 -6.25 -18.44
CA GLY A 67 7.87 -6.26 -19.87
C GLY A 67 6.82 -5.65 -20.81
N GLY A 68 5.84 -4.90 -20.29
CA GLY A 68 4.74 -4.31 -21.07
C GLY A 68 3.42 -4.98 -20.75
N ASP A 69 3.23 -6.23 -21.16
CA ASP A 69 2.05 -7.03 -20.84
C ASP A 69 2.40 -8.14 -19.84
N GLY A 70 1.61 -8.27 -18.77
CA GLY A 70 1.84 -9.33 -17.78
C GLY A 70 1.18 -9.07 -16.43
N SER A 71 1.78 -9.63 -15.39
CA SER A 71 1.34 -9.44 -14.01
C SER A 71 2.53 -9.34 -13.07
N ALA A 72 2.39 -8.51 -12.05
CA ALA A 72 3.35 -8.37 -10.96
C ALA A 72 2.66 -8.62 -9.63
N LEU A 73 3.31 -9.41 -8.77
CA LEU A 73 3.00 -9.49 -7.35
C LEU A 73 4.00 -8.59 -6.63
N LEU A 74 3.52 -7.52 -6.04
CA LEU A 74 4.32 -6.56 -5.26
C LEU A 74 3.99 -6.76 -3.80
N SER A 75 4.93 -7.21 -2.97
CA SER A 75 4.65 -7.58 -1.58
C SER A 75 5.79 -7.25 -0.61
N GLY A 76 5.43 -6.87 0.61
CA GLY A 76 6.44 -6.58 1.63
C GLY A 76 5.86 -6.38 3.03
N LEU A 77 6.76 -6.46 4.02
CA LEU A 77 6.49 -6.05 5.40
C LEU A 77 6.98 -4.62 5.58
N VAL A 78 6.07 -3.70 5.90
CA VAL A 78 6.40 -2.29 6.15
C VAL A 78 6.17 -1.93 7.61
N ARG A 79 7.08 -1.12 8.17
CA ARG A 79 6.92 -0.49 9.49
C ARG A 79 6.57 0.98 9.30
N LEU A 80 5.43 1.40 9.82
CA LEU A 80 4.96 2.78 9.79
C LEU A 80 5.05 3.39 11.18
N ARG A 81 5.57 4.61 11.26
CA ARG A 81 5.67 5.39 12.50
C ARG A 81 4.59 6.46 12.51
N PHE A 82 3.50 6.19 13.21
CA PHE A 82 2.36 7.08 13.28
C PHE A 82 2.51 8.10 14.39
N THR A 83 1.88 9.26 14.20
CA THR A 83 1.67 10.29 15.22
C THR A 83 0.18 10.37 15.61
N ASP A 84 -0.18 11.18 16.61
CA ASP A 84 -1.55 11.25 17.15
C ASP A 84 -2.62 11.77 16.18
N SER A 85 -2.19 12.32 15.04
CA SER A 85 -2.98 13.08 14.05
C SER A 85 -2.99 12.41 12.67
N VAL A 86 -2.88 11.07 12.61
CA VAL A 86 -3.03 10.35 11.33
C VAL A 86 -4.47 10.49 10.84
N GLU A 87 -4.65 11.25 9.78
CA GLU A 87 -5.95 11.46 9.13
C GLU A 87 -6.27 10.33 8.17
N GLN A 88 -5.22 9.78 7.53
CA GLN A 88 -5.41 8.83 6.46
C GLN A 88 -4.18 7.97 6.21
N VAL A 89 -4.41 6.71 5.85
CA VAL A 89 -3.41 5.83 5.24
C VAL A 89 -3.89 5.48 3.82
N GLN A 90 -2.98 5.46 2.85
CA GLN A 90 -3.24 5.20 1.44
C GLN A 90 -2.19 4.26 0.87
N LEU A 91 -2.61 3.46 -0.11
CA LEU A 91 -1.72 2.69 -0.98
C LEU A 91 -1.71 3.33 -2.35
N SER A 92 -0.52 3.42 -2.94
CA SER A 92 -0.33 3.95 -4.28
C SER A 92 0.55 3.02 -5.11
N LEU A 93 0.34 3.02 -6.42
CA LEU A 93 1.32 2.52 -7.39
C LEU A 93 2.13 3.69 -7.92
N ARG A 94 3.44 3.49 -8.08
CA ARG A 94 4.30 4.38 -8.86
C ARG A 94 4.71 3.68 -10.15
N LEU A 95 4.53 4.37 -11.26
CA LEU A 95 4.83 3.88 -12.61
C LEU A 95 6.02 4.67 -13.16
N SER A 96 6.99 3.99 -13.78
CA SER A 96 8.07 4.67 -14.50
C SER A 96 7.59 5.37 -15.77
N ASP A 97 6.56 4.83 -16.44
CA ASP A 97 6.05 5.33 -17.72
C ASP A 97 4.54 5.65 -17.66
N PRO A 98 4.10 6.85 -18.13
CA PRO A 98 2.68 7.25 -18.14
C PRO A 98 1.77 6.39 -19.04
N GLY A 99 2.34 5.73 -20.04
CA GLY A 99 1.66 4.82 -20.97
C GLY A 99 1.45 3.41 -20.40
N THR A 100 2.00 3.10 -19.23
CA THR A 100 1.71 1.85 -18.52
C THR A 100 0.28 1.86 -18.01
N ARG A 101 -0.54 0.91 -18.44
CA ARG A 101 -1.89 0.69 -17.91
C ARG A 101 -1.86 -0.42 -16.87
N TYR A 102 -2.71 -0.32 -15.85
CA TYR A 102 -2.77 -1.33 -14.79
C TYR A 102 -4.21 -1.60 -14.34
N VAL A 103 -4.42 -2.82 -13.84
CA VAL A 103 -5.59 -3.23 -13.07
C VAL A 103 -5.10 -3.85 -11.77
N ILE A 104 -5.63 -3.38 -10.64
CA ILE A 104 -5.40 -4.03 -9.36
C ILE A 104 -6.37 -5.19 -9.25
N GLU A 105 -5.87 -6.42 -9.34
CA GLU A 105 -6.67 -7.63 -9.25
C GLU A 105 -7.02 -7.92 -7.78
N GLU A 106 -6.01 -7.82 -6.93
CA GLU A 106 -6.16 -7.96 -5.48
C GLU A 106 -5.26 -6.97 -4.75
N LEU A 107 -5.75 -6.45 -3.62
CA LEU A 107 -4.98 -5.57 -2.74
C LEU A 107 -5.28 -5.90 -1.29
N TYR A 108 -4.24 -6.09 -0.48
CA TYR A 108 -4.37 -6.29 0.95
C TYR A 108 -3.43 -5.42 1.75
N MET A 109 -3.88 -5.04 2.93
CA MET A 109 -3.03 -4.52 3.99
C MET A 109 -3.49 -5.14 5.30
N GLN A 110 -2.57 -5.80 5.98
CA GLN A 110 -2.86 -6.59 7.18
C GLN A 110 -1.83 -6.25 8.25
N ARG A 111 -2.28 -6.00 9.47
CA ARG A 111 -1.38 -5.81 10.59
C ARG A 111 -0.64 -7.11 10.92
N ARG A 112 0.68 -7.02 11.09
CA ARG A 112 1.50 -8.16 11.52
C ARG A 112 0.99 -8.72 12.84
N GLY A 113 0.90 -10.04 12.94
CA GLY A 113 0.44 -10.74 14.14
C GLY A 113 -1.09 -10.82 14.30
N THR A 114 -1.87 -10.32 13.35
CA THR A 114 -3.32 -10.55 13.28
C THR A 114 -3.65 -11.56 12.19
N ALA A 115 -4.65 -12.43 12.39
CA ALA A 115 -5.12 -13.31 11.32
C ALA A 115 -5.74 -12.49 10.17
N LEU A 116 -5.52 -12.92 8.92
CA LEU A 116 -6.08 -12.25 7.74
C LEU A 116 -7.59 -12.49 7.74
N ARG A 117 -8.37 -11.42 7.72
CA ARG A 117 -9.82 -11.52 7.63
C ARG A 117 -10.26 -11.07 6.23
N PRO A 118 -11.38 -11.57 5.68
CA PRO A 118 -11.88 -11.13 4.37
C PRO A 118 -12.03 -9.60 4.26
N GLN A 119 -12.41 -8.97 5.37
CA GLN A 119 -12.50 -7.51 5.50
C GLN A 119 -11.16 -6.78 5.38
N ASP A 120 -9.99 -7.43 5.52
CA ASP A 120 -8.69 -6.77 5.37
C ASP A 120 -8.24 -6.68 3.90
N LYS A 121 -9.00 -7.32 3.00
CA LYS A 121 -8.88 -7.13 1.55
C LYS A 121 -9.45 -5.76 1.19
N LEU A 122 -8.64 -4.94 0.53
CA LEU A 122 -8.98 -3.58 0.12
C LEU A 122 -9.62 -3.57 -1.28
N ILE A 123 -9.15 -4.45 -2.17
CA ILE A 123 -9.69 -4.63 -3.52
C ILE A 123 -9.74 -6.14 -3.81
N SER A 124 -10.87 -6.58 -4.34
CA SER A 124 -11.11 -7.91 -4.93
C SER A 124 -11.90 -7.70 -6.20
N ASN A 125 -11.32 -7.97 -7.36
CA ASN A 125 -12.05 -7.97 -8.63
C ASN A 125 -12.51 -9.38 -9.06
N TYR A 126 -12.40 -10.36 -8.14
CA TYR A 126 -12.98 -11.70 -8.20
C TYR A 126 -14.09 -11.84 -7.16
#